data_AF-A0A0P9F3I6-F1
#
_entry.id   AF-A0A0P9F3I6-F1
#
_cell.length_a   1.000
_cell.length_b   1.000
_cell.length_c   1.000
_cell.angle_alpha   90.00
_cell.angle_beta   90.00
_cell.angle_gamma   90.00
#
_symmetry.space_group_name_H-M   'P 1'
#
loop_
_entity.id
_entity.type
_entity.pdbx_description
1 polymer ?
#
loop_
_entity_poly.entity_id
_entity_poly.type
_entity_poly.pdbx_seq_one_letter_code
_entity_poly.pdbx_strand_id
1 'polypeptide(L)'
;MAKFLLRRIFFLILTLFAVSMAIFAISELAPGNIARNSLGNTITPEQEASFNAQNGLDQPVLTRYVRWLFGSDWQAASLVGTSVQRYYDATNNRYNWWGVDGNGTLYQNYTDDSETMQRVELQADGSTRAVALGPEVWKADSEGQQIFWGVDREGHAGMWVKGVQVEAWTPQKAGWTTSKGAPRAYIPLQFGLLRGDPGISFFTRRPVAETLLPRALNTRFLAGIAFLIVMPL
;
A
#
# COMPACT_ATOMS: atom_id res chain seq x y z
N MET A 1 24.71 34.45 6.07
CA MET A 1 23.32 34.02 6.36
C MET A 1 22.93 32.71 5.65
N ALA A 2 23.05 32.59 4.32
CA ALA A 2 22.66 31.37 3.59
C ALA A 2 23.36 30.08 4.08
N LYS A 3 24.68 30.12 4.32
CA LYS A 3 25.44 28.98 4.86
C LYS A 3 24.97 28.53 6.25
N PHE A 4 24.60 29.49 7.12
CA PHE A 4 24.04 29.20 8.44
C PHE A 4 22.65 28.57 8.34
N LEU A 5 21.80 29.11 7.46
CA LEU A 5 20.45 28.58 7.22
C LEU A 5 20.49 27.17 6.63
N LEU A 6 21.33 26.92 5.63
CA LEU A 6 21.53 25.59 5.03
C LEU A 6 22.01 24.57 6.07
N ARG A 7 23.01 24.94 6.89
CA ARG A 7 23.49 24.08 7.98
C ARG A 7 22.37 23.73 8.94
N ARG A 8 21.53 24.70 9.33
CA ARG A 8 20.42 24.49 10.25
C ARG A 8 19.33 23.58 9.66
N ILE A 9 18.94 23.81 8.41
CA ILE A 9 17.96 22.98 7.69
C ILE A 9 18.48 21.55 7.57
N PHE A 10 19.77 21.37 7.22
CA PHE A 10 20.39 20.05 7.15
C PHE A 10 20.30 19.29 8.48
N PHE A 11 20.69 19.91 9.60
CA PHE A 11 20.57 19.26 10.91
C PHE A 11 19.13 18.97 11.30
N LEU A 12 18.19 19.87 10.97
CA LEU A 12 16.77 19.64 11.21
C LEU A 12 16.26 18.42 10.44
N ILE A 13 16.58 18.31 9.14
CA ILE A 13 16.21 17.14 8.32
C ILE A 13 16.85 15.87 8.89
N LEU A 14 18.12 15.92 9.30
CA LEU A 14 18.81 14.77 9.89
C LEU A 14 18.16 14.31 11.21
N THR A 15 17.77 15.25 12.07
CA THR A 15 17.03 14.93 13.31
C THR A 15 15.67 14.32 13.00
N LEU A 16 14.90 14.90 12.07
CA LEU A 16 13.61 14.34 11.67
C LEU A 16 13.75 12.94 11.07
N PHE A 17 14.79 12.72 10.25
CA PHE A 17 15.11 11.42 9.70
C PHE A 17 15.42 10.40 10.82
N ALA A 18 16.27 10.75 11.78
CA ALA A 18 16.58 9.89 12.91
C ALA A 18 15.34 9.55 13.76
N VAL A 19 14.48 10.53 14.03
CA VAL A 19 13.21 10.32 14.74
C VAL A 19 12.28 9.40 13.94
N SER A 20 12.16 9.59 12.63
CA SER A 20 11.33 8.72 11.78
C SER A 20 11.82 7.27 11.77
N MET A 21 13.14 7.06 11.75
CA MET A 21 13.74 5.73 11.80
C MET A 21 13.52 5.09 13.18
N ALA A 22 13.59 5.87 14.26
CA ALA A 22 13.27 5.38 15.60
C ALA A 22 11.80 4.97 15.73
N ILE A 23 10.86 5.78 15.22
CA ILE A 23 9.43 5.44 15.21
C ILE A 23 9.19 4.13 14.44
N PHE A 24 9.76 4.03 13.24
CA PHE A 24 9.65 2.82 12.42
C PHE A 24 10.24 1.59 13.14
N ALA A 25 11.44 1.73 13.72
CA ALA A 25 12.08 0.66 14.46
C ALA A 25 11.26 0.21 15.67
N ILE A 26 10.65 1.13 16.42
CA ILE A 26 9.77 0.79 17.54
C ILE A 26 8.53 0.03 17.05
N SER A 27 7.95 0.43 15.93
CA SER A 27 6.80 -0.28 15.33
C SER A 27 7.19 -1.68 14.83
N GLU A 28 8.39 -1.84 14.28
CA GLU A 28 8.89 -3.11 13.75
C GLU A 28 9.34 -4.08 14.86
N LEU A 29 9.93 -3.54 15.94
CA LEU A 29 10.36 -4.30 17.12
C LEU A 29 9.20 -4.61 18.08
N ALA A 30 8.00 -4.11 17.79
CA ALA A 30 6.82 -4.39 18.60
C ALA A 30 6.64 -5.91 18.72
N PRO A 31 6.55 -6.46 19.95
CA PRO A 31 6.49 -7.89 20.14
C PRO A 31 5.20 -8.45 19.53
N GLY A 32 5.34 -9.53 18.76
CA GLY A 32 4.23 -10.26 18.16
C GLY A 32 4.30 -10.30 16.63
N ASN A 33 3.74 -11.36 16.06
CA ASN A 33 3.63 -11.50 14.62
C ASN A 33 2.45 -10.67 14.11
N ILE A 34 2.70 -9.71 13.21
CA ILE A 34 1.67 -8.81 12.70
C ILE A 34 0.50 -9.58 12.08
N ALA A 35 0.78 -10.68 11.38
CA ALA A 35 -0.25 -11.54 10.81
C ALA A 35 -1.11 -12.19 11.90
N ARG A 36 -0.50 -12.78 12.94
CA ARG A 36 -1.24 -13.41 14.06
C ARG A 36 -2.00 -12.41 14.90
N ASN A 37 -1.42 -11.23 15.13
CA ASN A 37 -2.10 -10.16 15.84
C ASN A 37 -3.34 -9.69 15.06
N SER A 38 -3.24 -9.60 13.72
CA SER A 38 -4.32 -9.10 12.87
C SER A 38 -5.39 -10.15 12.54
N LEU A 39 -4.98 -11.42 12.37
CA LEU A 39 -5.83 -12.51 11.88
C LEU A 39 -6.23 -13.52 12.97
N GLY A 40 -5.60 -13.46 14.14
CA GLY A 40 -5.80 -14.37 15.26
C GLY A 40 -4.75 -15.49 15.36
N ASN A 41 -4.76 -16.20 16.49
CA ASN A 41 -3.76 -17.22 16.82
C ASN A 41 -3.97 -18.57 16.11
N THR A 42 -5.06 -18.74 15.37
CA THR A 42 -5.46 -20.01 14.73
C THR A 42 -5.16 -20.05 13.24
N ILE A 43 -4.34 -19.14 12.72
CA ILE A 43 -3.97 -19.13 11.29
C ILE A 43 -2.97 -20.22 10.94
N THR A 44 -3.11 -20.79 9.74
CA THR A 44 -2.13 -21.77 9.24
C THR A 44 -0.86 -21.05 8.75
N PRO A 45 0.30 -21.74 8.68
CA PRO A 45 1.53 -21.15 8.15
C PRO A 45 1.38 -20.60 6.73
N GLU A 46 0.55 -21.21 5.89
CA GLU A 46 0.28 -20.79 4.52
C GLU A 46 -0.54 -19.48 4.48
N GLN A 47 -1.52 -19.35 5.37
CA GLN A 47 -2.29 -18.12 5.53
C GLN A 47 -1.42 -16.98 6.06
N GLU A 48 -0.52 -17.29 6.99
CA GLU A 48 0.47 -16.35 7.53
C GLU A 48 1.42 -15.85 6.44
N ALA A 49 1.98 -16.76 5.64
CA ALA A 49 2.86 -16.43 4.53
C ALA A 49 2.15 -15.60 3.45
N SER A 50 0.91 -15.97 3.10
CA SER A 50 0.11 -15.23 2.13
C SER A 50 -0.23 -13.82 2.62
N PHE A 51 -0.57 -13.66 3.90
CA PHE A 51 -0.80 -12.35 4.51
C PHE A 51 0.48 -11.50 4.51
N ASN A 52 1.62 -12.09 4.88
CA ASN A 52 2.89 -11.37 4.90
C ASN A 52 3.29 -10.91 3.50
N ALA A 53 3.13 -11.75 2.48
CA ALA A 53 3.40 -11.41 1.08
C ALA A 53 2.50 -10.26 0.60
N GLN A 54 1.18 -10.37 0.80
CA GLN A 54 0.21 -9.34 0.38
C GLN A 54 0.48 -7.98 1.04
N ASN A 55 0.89 -7.97 2.30
CA ASN A 55 1.17 -6.75 3.06
C ASN A 55 2.65 -6.31 3.02
N GLY A 56 3.49 -7.01 2.24
CA GLY A 56 4.92 -6.71 2.09
C GLY A 56 5.74 -6.85 3.38
N LEU A 57 5.25 -7.63 4.35
CA LEU A 57 5.93 -7.89 5.63
C LEU A 57 7.09 -8.88 5.48
N ASP A 58 7.12 -9.64 4.39
CA ASP A 58 8.18 -10.55 3.99
C ASP A 58 9.37 -9.84 3.30
N GLN A 59 9.24 -8.55 2.97
CA GLN A 59 10.27 -7.79 2.26
C GLN A 59 11.40 -7.31 3.19
N PRO A 60 12.58 -6.95 2.66
CA PRO A 60 13.66 -6.38 3.47
C PRO A 60 13.21 -5.12 4.24
N VAL A 61 13.67 -4.99 5.49
CA VAL A 61 13.33 -3.88 6.41
C VAL A 61 13.53 -2.51 5.75
N LEU A 62 14.64 -2.33 5.03
CA LEU A 62 14.95 -1.07 4.34
C LEU A 62 13.91 -0.73 3.27
N THR A 63 13.44 -1.72 2.51
CA THR A 63 12.39 -1.54 1.49
C THR A 63 11.09 -1.10 2.15
N ARG A 64 10.70 -1.74 3.26
CA ARG A 64 9.51 -1.36 4.02
C ARG A 64 9.62 0.08 4.55
N TYR A 65 10.77 0.45 5.11
CA TYR A 65 11.00 1.81 5.60
C TYR A 65 10.92 2.86 4.48
N VAL A 66 11.57 2.63 3.34
CA VAL A 66 11.52 3.55 2.19
C VAL A 66 10.09 3.69 1.66
N ARG A 67 9.38 2.57 1.50
CA ARG A 67 7.98 2.58 1.05
C ARG A 67 7.06 3.27 2.06
N TRP A 68 7.31 3.10 3.36
CA TRP A 68 6.54 3.77 4.41
C TRP A 68 6.80 5.27 4.45
N LEU A 69 8.05 5.70 4.31
CA LEU A 69 8.43 7.10 4.38
C LEU A 69 8.05 7.88 3.12
N PHE A 70 8.43 7.34 1.95
CA PHE A 70 8.26 8.02 0.66
C PHE A 70 7.02 7.61 -0.09
N GLY A 71 6.45 6.43 0.17
CA GLY A 71 5.36 5.82 -0.60
C GLY A 71 5.85 4.76 -1.57
N SER A 72 4.91 4.03 -2.17
CA SER A 72 5.15 2.93 -3.12
C SER A 72 4.38 3.08 -4.43
N ASP A 73 3.47 4.03 -4.51
CA ASP A 73 2.68 4.40 -5.70
C ASP A 73 3.55 4.75 -6.90
N TRP A 74 4.66 5.48 -6.72
CA TRP A 74 5.59 5.82 -7.80
C TRP A 74 6.34 4.59 -8.33
N GLN A 75 6.75 3.70 -7.42
CA GLN A 75 7.41 2.44 -7.79
C GLN A 75 6.44 1.54 -8.55
N ALA A 76 5.22 1.41 -8.03
CA ALA A 76 4.16 0.65 -8.67
C ALA A 76 3.80 1.24 -10.04
N ALA A 77 3.67 2.56 -10.15
CA ALA A 77 3.34 3.20 -11.42
C ALA A 77 4.41 2.94 -12.49
N SER A 78 5.68 2.93 -12.09
CA SER A 78 6.78 2.57 -13.00
C SER A 78 6.73 1.11 -13.48
N LEU A 79 6.24 0.18 -12.65
CA LEU A 79 6.17 -1.25 -12.99
C LEU A 79 4.91 -1.60 -13.78
N VAL A 80 3.76 -1.08 -13.33
CA VAL A 80 2.46 -1.26 -13.97
C VAL A 80 2.39 -0.51 -15.31
N GLY A 81 3.13 0.60 -15.43
CA GLY A 81 3.16 1.44 -16.64
C GLY A 81 2.06 2.50 -16.67
N THR A 82 1.27 2.64 -15.61
CA THR A 82 0.24 3.67 -15.45
C THR A 82 0.28 4.25 -14.05
N SER A 83 -0.28 5.46 -13.86
CA SER A 83 -0.46 5.98 -12.50
C SER A 83 -1.43 5.12 -11.69
N VAL A 84 -1.29 5.17 -10.37
CA VAL A 84 -2.22 4.54 -9.42
C VAL A 84 -2.85 5.60 -8.53
N GLN A 85 -4.11 5.40 -8.18
CA GLN A 85 -4.88 6.33 -7.36
C GLN A 85 -5.70 5.57 -6.32
N ARG A 86 -5.85 6.21 -5.15
CA ARG A 86 -6.75 5.75 -4.10
C ARG A 86 -8.17 6.20 -4.38
N TYR A 87 -9.10 5.26 -4.49
CA TYR A 87 -10.53 5.47 -4.71
C TYR A 87 -11.31 5.05 -3.46
N TYR A 88 -12.36 5.80 -3.13
CA TYR A 88 -13.23 5.48 -2.00
C TYR A 88 -14.42 4.65 -2.47
N ASP A 89 -14.47 3.40 -2.02
CA ASP A 89 -15.59 2.50 -2.30
C ASP A 89 -16.69 2.71 -1.25
N ALA A 90 -17.77 3.37 -1.66
CA ALA A 90 -18.92 3.66 -0.82
C ALA A 90 -19.71 2.40 -0.41
N THR A 91 -19.68 1.34 -1.21
CA THR A 91 -20.39 0.08 -0.94
C THR A 91 -19.73 -0.68 0.21
N ASN A 92 -18.39 -0.72 0.21
CA ASN A 92 -17.61 -1.42 1.22
C ASN A 92 -17.08 -0.50 2.34
N ASN A 93 -17.37 0.80 2.27
CA ASN A 93 -16.94 1.81 3.24
C ASN A 93 -15.42 1.76 3.50
N ARG A 94 -14.63 1.59 2.43
CA ARG A 94 -13.18 1.42 2.48
C ARG A 94 -12.49 2.12 1.32
N TYR A 95 -11.25 2.54 1.53
CA TYR A 95 -10.39 2.95 0.42
C TYR A 95 -9.79 1.73 -0.26
N ASN A 96 -9.71 1.77 -1.58
CA ASN A 96 -9.02 0.79 -2.39
C ASN A 96 -8.14 1.50 -3.43
N TRP A 97 -7.15 0.79 -3.97
CA TRP A 97 -6.27 1.34 -5.00
C TRP A 97 -6.65 0.83 -6.38
N TRP A 98 -6.51 1.71 -7.35
CA TRP A 98 -6.85 1.48 -8.75
C TRP A 98 -5.73 2.00 -9.64
N GLY A 99 -5.47 1.33 -10.75
CA GLY A 99 -4.71 1.90 -11.86
C GLY A 99 -5.55 2.93 -12.60
N VAL A 100 -4.91 3.92 -13.20
CA VAL A 100 -5.58 4.95 -14.01
C VAL A 100 -5.05 4.85 -15.43
N ASP A 101 -5.91 4.53 -16.39
CA ASP A 101 -5.51 4.46 -17.80
C ASP A 101 -5.24 5.85 -18.40
N GLY A 102 -4.80 5.90 -19.67
CA GLY A 102 -4.52 7.17 -20.36
C GLY A 102 -5.75 8.08 -20.55
N ASN A 103 -6.96 7.53 -20.41
CA ASN A 103 -8.23 8.25 -20.53
C ASN A 103 -8.79 8.68 -19.17
N GLY A 104 -8.14 8.31 -18.05
CA GLY A 104 -8.62 8.56 -16.69
C GLY A 104 -9.56 7.49 -16.14
N THR A 105 -9.79 6.39 -16.86
CA THR A 105 -10.61 5.26 -16.39
C THR A 105 -9.84 4.51 -15.32
N LEU A 106 -10.49 4.30 -14.17
CA LEU A 106 -9.94 3.50 -13.10
C LEU A 106 -10.05 2.01 -13.45
N TYR A 107 -8.98 1.24 -13.25
CA TYR A 107 -9.00 -0.19 -13.49
C TYR A 107 -8.26 -1.02 -12.43
N GLN A 108 -8.65 -2.29 -12.35
CA GLN A 108 -7.99 -3.35 -11.58
C GLN A 108 -7.85 -4.59 -12.47
N ASN A 109 -6.97 -5.52 -12.11
CA ASN A 109 -6.65 -6.69 -12.91
C ASN A 109 -6.74 -7.94 -12.04
N TYR A 110 -7.12 -9.04 -12.66
CA TYR A 110 -7.17 -10.35 -12.04
C TYR A 110 -7.08 -11.42 -13.12
N THR A 111 -6.83 -12.65 -12.69
CA THR A 111 -6.85 -13.83 -13.54
C THR A 111 -7.30 -15.00 -12.68
N ASP A 112 -8.11 -15.88 -13.25
CA ASP A 112 -8.56 -17.11 -12.57
C ASP A 112 -7.71 -18.32 -13.00
N ASP A 113 -7.15 -18.26 -14.21
CA ASP A 113 -6.42 -19.34 -14.87
C ASP A 113 -4.90 -19.12 -14.92
N SER A 114 -4.41 -17.91 -14.60
CA SER A 114 -3.00 -17.49 -14.77
C SER A 114 -2.52 -17.46 -16.22
N GLU A 115 -3.44 -17.53 -17.18
CA GLU A 115 -3.16 -17.53 -18.62
C GLU A 115 -3.74 -16.27 -19.28
N THR A 116 -5.00 -15.98 -18.94
CA THR A 116 -5.75 -14.85 -19.48
C THR A 116 -5.92 -13.79 -18.41
N MET A 117 -5.34 -12.61 -18.66
CA MET A 117 -5.55 -11.46 -17.79
C MET A 117 -6.90 -10.82 -18.07
N GLN A 118 -7.62 -10.48 -17.02
CA GLN A 118 -8.87 -9.73 -17.08
C GLN A 118 -8.67 -8.39 -16.39
N ARG A 119 -9.22 -7.34 -16.98
CA ARG A 119 -9.24 -5.99 -16.44
C ARG A 119 -10.67 -5.62 -16.07
N VAL A 120 -10.87 -5.17 -14.83
CA VAL A 120 -12.11 -4.55 -14.38
C VAL A 120 -11.96 -3.05 -14.51
N GLU A 121 -12.82 -2.40 -15.28
CA GLU A 121 -12.86 -0.95 -15.45
C GLU A 121 -14.05 -0.37 -14.70
N LEU A 122 -13.80 0.67 -13.90
CA LEU A 122 -14.85 1.42 -13.21
C LEU A 122 -15.48 2.43 -14.18
N GLN A 123 -16.78 2.30 -14.39
CA GLN A 123 -17.56 3.17 -15.24
C GLN A 123 -18.02 4.43 -14.48
N ALA A 124 -18.42 5.47 -15.22
CA ALA A 124 -18.87 6.74 -14.63
C ALA A 124 -20.13 6.61 -13.75
N ASP A 125 -20.93 5.56 -13.96
CA ASP A 125 -22.12 5.23 -13.15
C ASP A 125 -21.77 4.45 -11.86
N GLY A 126 -20.49 4.16 -11.61
CA GLY A 126 -20.01 3.36 -10.49
C GLY A 126 -20.11 1.85 -10.70
N SER A 127 -20.62 1.38 -11.84
CA SER A 127 -20.59 -0.03 -12.22
C SER A 127 -19.19 -0.44 -12.66
N THR A 128 -18.93 -1.75 -12.68
CA THR A 128 -17.65 -2.31 -13.14
C THR A 128 -17.86 -3.15 -14.38
N ARG A 129 -16.96 -3.02 -15.35
CA ARG A 129 -16.97 -3.81 -16.59
C ARG A 129 -15.71 -4.65 -16.69
N ALA A 130 -15.85 -5.96 -16.82
CA ALA A 130 -14.74 -6.85 -17.09
C ALA A 130 -14.41 -6.87 -18.60
N VAL A 131 -13.13 -6.70 -18.92
CA VAL A 131 -12.57 -6.73 -20.26
C VAL A 131 -11.41 -7.74 -20.25
N ALA A 132 -11.48 -8.76 -21.10
CA ALA A 132 -10.37 -9.68 -21.28
C ALA A 132 -9.23 -8.97 -22.02
N LEU A 133 -8.01 -9.06 -21.48
CA LEU A 133 -6.81 -8.53 -22.09
C LEU A 133 -6.22 -9.55 -23.06
N GLY A 134 -5.66 -9.07 -24.17
CA GLY A 134 -5.00 -9.93 -25.15
C GLY A 134 -3.64 -10.45 -24.66
N PRO A 135 -3.03 -11.40 -25.38
CA PRO A 135 -1.75 -12.01 -24.99
C PRO A 135 -0.57 -11.02 -24.97
N GLU A 136 -0.69 -9.87 -25.62
CA GLU A 136 0.34 -8.82 -25.73
C GLU A 136 0.65 -8.09 -24.41
N VAL A 137 -0.20 -8.24 -23.39
CA VAL A 137 0.04 -7.60 -22.09
C VAL A 137 1.16 -8.27 -21.31
N TRP A 138 1.46 -9.52 -21.62
CA TRP A 138 2.54 -10.29 -21.02
C TRP A 138 3.88 -9.86 -21.61
N LYS A 139 4.83 -9.53 -20.74
CA LYS A 139 6.18 -9.12 -21.12
C LYS A 139 7.18 -10.15 -20.61
N ALA A 140 8.16 -10.51 -21.43
CA ALA A 140 9.25 -11.36 -20.99
C ALA A 140 10.15 -10.62 -19.98
N ASP A 141 10.47 -11.26 -18.87
CA ASP A 141 11.48 -10.80 -17.92
C ASP A 141 12.91 -11.22 -18.34
N SER A 142 13.90 -10.92 -17.50
CA SER A 142 15.30 -11.29 -17.74
C SER A 142 15.56 -12.80 -17.75
N GLU A 143 14.66 -13.60 -17.20
CA GLU A 143 14.72 -15.06 -17.15
C GLU A 143 13.90 -15.71 -18.27
N GLY A 144 13.24 -14.91 -19.12
CA GLY A 144 12.36 -15.36 -20.20
C GLY A 144 10.95 -15.75 -19.74
N GLN A 145 10.59 -15.54 -18.48
CA GLN A 145 9.24 -15.76 -17.97
C GLN A 145 8.32 -14.64 -18.45
N GLN A 146 7.09 -15.00 -18.82
CA GLN A 146 6.07 -14.04 -19.22
C GLN A 146 5.40 -13.46 -17.97
N ILE A 147 5.68 -12.19 -17.68
CA ILE A 147 5.17 -11.50 -16.48
C ILE A 147 4.20 -10.38 -16.84
N PHE A 148 3.27 -10.11 -15.92
CA PHE A 148 2.35 -8.99 -16.01
C PHE A 148 2.36 -8.23 -14.69
N TRP A 149 2.57 -6.91 -14.75
CA TRP A 149 2.41 -6.02 -13.60
C TRP A 149 1.10 -5.25 -13.74
N GLY A 150 0.29 -5.28 -12.69
CA GLY A 150 -1.02 -4.62 -12.64
C GLY A 150 -1.41 -4.26 -11.22
N VAL A 151 -2.52 -3.53 -11.07
CA VAL A 151 -3.16 -3.35 -9.76
C VAL A 151 -4.18 -4.48 -9.57
N ASP A 152 -4.11 -5.20 -8.46
CA ASP A 152 -5.05 -6.28 -8.14
C ASP A 152 -6.38 -5.73 -7.57
N ARG A 153 -7.32 -6.61 -7.26
CA ARG A 153 -8.63 -6.21 -6.70
C ARG A 153 -8.59 -5.81 -5.23
N GLU A 154 -7.54 -6.19 -4.50
CA GLU A 154 -7.36 -5.87 -3.09
C GLU A 154 -6.56 -4.56 -2.88
N GLY A 155 -6.06 -3.94 -3.95
CA GLY A 155 -5.41 -2.64 -3.93
C GLY A 155 -3.89 -2.70 -3.81
N HIS A 156 -3.27 -3.79 -4.26
CA HIS A 156 -1.82 -3.92 -4.36
C HIS A 156 -1.38 -3.82 -5.82
N ALA A 157 -0.14 -3.39 -6.06
CA ALA A 157 0.49 -3.67 -7.34
C ALA A 157 1.04 -5.11 -7.31
N GLY A 158 0.46 -5.96 -8.13
CA GLY A 158 0.77 -7.39 -8.24
C GLY A 158 1.60 -7.70 -9.47
N MET A 159 2.50 -8.68 -9.34
CA MET A 159 3.18 -9.32 -10.45
C MET A 159 2.64 -10.73 -10.63
N TRP A 160 2.09 -11.02 -11.80
CA TRP A 160 1.68 -12.35 -12.20
C TRP A 160 2.70 -12.96 -13.15
N VAL A 161 2.80 -14.28 -13.14
CA VAL A 161 3.63 -15.06 -14.07
C VAL A 161 2.71 -15.99 -14.84
N LYS A 162 2.79 -15.96 -16.17
CA LYS A 162 1.92 -16.74 -17.04
C LYS A 162 2.12 -18.24 -16.79
N GLY A 163 1.03 -18.98 -16.66
CA GLY A 163 1.01 -20.42 -16.40
C GLY A 163 1.36 -20.81 -14.96
N VAL A 164 1.67 -19.86 -14.07
CA VAL A 164 1.98 -20.14 -12.66
C VAL A 164 0.78 -19.78 -11.79
N GLN A 165 0.05 -20.81 -11.38
CA GLN A 165 -1.06 -20.68 -10.43
C GLN A 165 -0.53 -20.50 -9.01
N VAL A 166 -0.72 -19.31 -8.45
CA VAL A 166 -0.48 -19.02 -7.03
C VAL A 166 -1.81 -18.92 -6.31
N GLU A 167 -1.91 -19.58 -5.17
CA GLU A 167 -3.07 -19.47 -4.28
C GLU A 167 -2.82 -18.39 -3.23
N ALA A 168 -3.71 -17.42 -3.14
CA ALA A 168 -3.71 -16.43 -2.06
C ALA A 168 -4.88 -16.65 -1.11
N TRP A 169 -4.59 -16.47 0.17
CA TRP A 169 -5.56 -16.58 1.25
C TRP A 169 -5.99 -15.18 1.66
N THR A 170 -7.30 -14.92 1.58
CA THR A 170 -7.88 -13.65 2.00
C THR A 170 -8.91 -13.90 3.10
N PRO A 171 -8.78 -13.24 4.27
CA PRO A 171 -9.74 -13.42 5.36
C PRO A 171 -11.06 -12.71 5.01
N GLN A 172 -12.18 -13.40 5.25
CA GLN A 172 -13.55 -12.90 5.12
C GLN A 172 -14.30 -13.01 6.46
N LYS A 173 -15.46 -12.35 6.57
CA LYS A 173 -16.28 -12.33 7.80
C LYS A 173 -16.66 -13.73 8.31
N ALA A 174 -16.80 -14.72 7.42
CA ALA A 174 -17.26 -16.07 7.76
C ALA A 174 -16.18 -17.17 7.55
N GLY A 175 -14.92 -16.80 7.34
CA GLY A 175 -13.83 -17.76 7.13
C GLY A 175 -12.76 -17.26 6.16
N TRP A 176 -12.15 -18.18 5.44
CA TRP A 176 -11.10 -17.89 4.47
C TRP A 176 -11.60 -18.13 3.06
N THR A 177 -11.21 -17.27 2.14
CA THR A 177 -11.34 -17.55 0.71
C THR A 177 -9.96 -17.76 0.10
N THR A 178 -9.90 -18.68 -0.86
CA THR A 178 -8.70 -18.96 -1.64
C THR A 178 -8.94 -18.46 -3.05
N SER A 179 -8.14 -17.50 -3.49
CA SER A 179 -8.14 -17.05 -4.88
C SER A 179 -7.05 -17.80 -5.63
N LYS A 180 -7.46 -18.51 -6.69
CA LYS A 180 -6.52 -19.04 -7.68
C LYS A 180 -6.09 -17.91 -8.62
N GLY A 181 -4.88 -18.00 -9.16
CA GLY A 181 -4.33 -16.96 -10.05
C GLY A 181 -3.95 -15.66 -9.35
N ALA A 182 -3.60 -15.73 -8.06
CA ALA A 182 -3.14 -14.58 -7.32
C ALA A 182 -1.75 -14.11 -7.81
N PRO A 183 -1.38 -12.84 -7.58
CA PRO A 183 -0.03 -12.38 -7.85
C PRO A 183 1.03 -13.24 -7.13
N ARG A 184 2.16 -13.45 -7.80
CA ARG A 184 3.36 -14.06 -7.22
C ARG A 184 4.11 -13.09 -6.30
N ALA A 185 4.09 -11.80 -6.62
CA ALA A 185 4.72 -10.76 -5.81
C ALA A 185 3.77 -9.56 -5.65
N TYR A 186 3.84 -8.92 -4.48
CA TYR A 186 2.97 -7.79 -4.13
C TYR A 186 3.79 -6.57 -3.72
N ILE A 187 3.27 -5.40 -4.10
CA ILE A 187 3.71 -4.10 -3.63
C ILE A 187 2.49 -3.43 -3.00
N PRO A 188 2.42 -3.36 -1.65
CA PRO A 188 1.37 -2.62 -0.97
C PRO A 188 1.41 -1.15 -1.38
N LEU A 189 0.27 -0.59 -1.77
CA LEU A 189 0.17 0.77 -2.28
C LEU A 189 -0.12 1.78 -1.16
N GLN A 190 0.71 2.83 -1.10
CA GLN A 190 0.56 3.95 -0.17
C GLN A 190 1.29 5.18 -0.70
N PHE A 191 0.82 6.39 -0.33
CA PHE A 191 1.52 7.63 -0.68
C PHE A 191 2.72 7.92 0.23
N GLY A 192 2.77 7.31 1.42
CA GLY A 192 3.86 7.44 2.38
C GLY A 192 3.76 8.65 3.31
N LEU A 193 4.49 8.57 4.42
CA LEU A 193 4.39 9.50 5.54
C LEU A 193 4.71 10.96 5.14
N LEU A 194 5.74 11.17 4.32
CA LEU A 194 6.13 12.51 3.88
C LEU A 194 5.07 13.19 3.01
N ARG A 195 4.14 12.42 2.45
CA ARG A 195 2.99 12.91 1.67
C ARG A 195 1.69 12.92 2.47
N GLY A 196 1.79 12.80 3.79
CA GLY A 196 0.64 12.85 4.70
C GLY A 196 -0.15 11.54 4.79
N ASP A 197 0.40 10.44 4.30
CA ASP A 197 -0.23 9.12 4.36
C ASP A 197 0.58 8.18 5.26
N PRO A 198 0.23 8.09 6.56
CA PRO A 198 0.88 7.17 7.50
C PRO A 198 0.56 5.69 7.22
N GLY A 199 -0.26 5.39 6.20
CA GLY A 199 -0.65 4.05 5.80
C GLY A 199 -2.03 3.64 6.33
N ILE A 200 -2.34 2.35 6.15
CA ILE A 200 -3.61 1.72 6.52
C ILE A 200 -3.39 0.80 7.73
N SER A 201 -4.34 0.78 8.65
CA SER A 201 -4.33 -0.14 9.79
C SER A 201 -4.63 -1.57 9.34
N PHE A 202 -3.78 -2.53 9.71
CA PHE A 202 -4.02 -3.96 9.43
C PHE A 202 -5.26 -4.52 10.14
N PHE A 203 -5.68 -3.91 11.25
CA PHE A 203 -6.82 -4.34 12.04
C PHE A 203 -8.14 -3.78 11.51
N THR A 204 -8.19 -2.46 11.29
CA THR A 204 -9.43 -1.77 10.92
C THR A 204 -9.58 -1.58 9.42
N ARG A 205 -8.51 -1.81 8.64
CA ARG A 205 -8.41 -1.52 7.20
C ARG A 205 -8.79 -0.08 6.83
N ARG A 206 -8.61 0.85 7.78
CA ARG A 206 -8.84 2.28 7.58
C ARG A 206 -7.52 3.05 7.53
N PRO A 207 -7.46 4.18 6.81
CA PRO A 207 -6.31 5.06 6.84
C PRO A 207 -6.03 5.54 8.28
N VAL A 208 -4.80 5.38 8.73
CA VAL A 208 -4.40 5.78 10.09
C VAL A 208 -4.53 7.30 10.26
N ALA A 209 -4.39 8.06 9.16
CA ALA A 209 -4.56 9.51 9.13
C ALA A 209 -5.93 9.98 9.67
N GLU A 210 -7.02 9.24 9.43
CA GLU A 210 -8.36 9.63 9.91
C GLU A 210 -8.43 9.69 11.43
N THR A 211 -7.59 8.90 12.11
CA THR A 211 -7.54 8.86 13.58
C THR A 211 -6.49 9.80 14.16
N LEU A 212 -5.35 9.97 13.49
CA LEU A 212 -4.23 10.78 13.98
C LEU A 212 -4.40 12.26 13.66
N LEU A 213 -4.91 12.60 12.49
CA LEU A 213 -4.96 13.99 12.02
C LEU A 213 -5.83 14.89 12.91
N PRO A 214 -7.03 14.47 13.36
CA PRO A 214 -7.81 15.28 14.30
C PRO A 214 -7.07 15.53 15.62
N ARG A 215 -6.34 14.52 16.12
CA ARG A 215 -5.57 14.62 17.37
C ARG A 215 -4.37 15.56 17.21
N ALA A 216 -3.64 15.42 16.12
CA ALA A 216 -2.50 16.28 15.80
C ALA A 216 -2.91 17.75 15.68
N LEU A 217 -4.07 18.03 15.08
CA LEU A 217 -4.61 19.40 14.99
C LEU A 217 -4.94 19.98 16.36
N ASN A 218 -5.54 19.18 17.25
CA ASN A 218 -5.82 19.62 18.62
C ASN A 218 -4.53 19.91 19.40
N THR A 219 -3.52 19.05 19.31
CA THR A 219 -2.21 19.28 19.94
C THR A 219 -1.54 20.54 19.38
N ARG A 220 -1.58 20.75 18.06
CA ARG A 220 -1.03 21.96 17.43
C ARG A 220 -1.75 23.22 17.92
N PHE A 221 -3.07 23.18 18.04
CA PHE A 221 -3.87 24.30 18.53
C PHE A 221 -3.51 24.65 19.98
N LEU A 222 -3.44 23.65 20.87
CA LEU A 222 -3.03 23.83 22.27
C LEU A 222 -1.60 24.35 22.39
N ALA A 223 -0.67 23.78 21.61
CA ALA A 223 0.73 24.24 21.58
C ALA A 223 0.83 25.70 21.08
N GLY A 224 0.03 26.08 20.08
CA GLY A 224 -0.05 27.45 19.59
C GLY A 224 -0.55 28.43 20.66
N ILE A 225 -1.62 28.09 21.38
CA ILE A 225 -2.12 28.90 22.50
C ILE A 225 -1.05 29.01 23.60
N ALA A 226 -0.45 27.89 24.01
CA ALA A 226 0.58 27.88 25.03
C ALA A 226 1.78 28.74 24.63
N PHE A 227 2.22 28.66 23.37
CA PHE A 227 3.29 29.50 22.83
C PHE A 227 2.95 31.00 22.91
N LEU A 228 1.73 31.38 22.53
CA LEU A 228 1.27 32.77 22.64
C LEU A 228 1.20 33.29 24.08
N ILE A 229 0.92 32.40 25.05
CA ILE A 229 0.91 32.75 26.48
C ILE A 229 2.34 32.89 27.02
N VAL A 230 3.26 31.99 26.63
CA VAL A 230 4.61 31.88 27.19
C VAL A 230 5.60 32.84 26.54
N MET A 231 5.43 33.19 25.27
CA MET A 231 6.17 34.27 24.62
C MET A 231 5.33 35.54 24.60
N PRO A 232 5.37 36.38 25.66
CA PRO A 232 4.86 37.73 25.55
C PRO A 232 5.70 38.45 24.48
N LEU A 233 5.02 38.90 23.43
CA LEU A 233 5.56 39.78 22.39
C LEU A 233 6.14 41.06 23.00
#